data_AF-A8C9T0-F1
#
_entry.id   AF-A8C9T0-F1
#
_cell.length_a   1.000
_cell.length_b   1.000
_cell.length_c   1.000
_cell.angle_alpha   90.00
_cell.angle_beta   90.00
_cell.angle_gamma   90.00
#
_symmetry.space_group_name_H-M   'P 1'
#
loop_
_entity.id
_entity.type
_entity.pdbx_description
1 polymer ?
#
loop_
_entity_poly.entity_id
_entity_poly.type
_entity_poly.pdbx_seq_one_letter_code
_entity_poly.pdbx_strand_id
1 'polypeptide(L)'
;ARGIPTDVKMNDKHEPKRSAAEIVMTELHAGGKFDQNSYKVSGGLHGVGVSCVNALSSWLRLTVRRDGKKRFMEFACGIAQDRVIETVDGVEVSPMLVTGDTENRGTEVHFMADPTIFGTVEYHYDILAKRMRELSFLN
;
A
#
# COMPACT_ATOMS: atom_id res chain seq x y z
N ALA A 1 -9.24 8.66 -8.03
CA ALA A 1 -9.19 7.59 -7.01
C ALA A 1 -9.14 8.20 -5.60
N ARG A 2 -9.62 7.52 -4.55
CA ARG A 2 -9.75 8.08 -3.18
C ARG A 2 -8.44 8.20 -2.39
N GLY A 3 -7.44 7.35 -2.68
CA GLY A 3 -6.25 7.14 -1.84
C GLY A 3 -6.51 6.07 -0.76
N ILE A 4 -5.52 5.21 -0.49
CA ILE A 4 -5.58 4.23 0.61
C ILE A 4 -5.76 5.00 1.94
N PRO A 5 -6.58 4.53 2.90
CA PRO A 5 -6.67 5.17 4.22
C PRO A 5 -5.31 5.21 4.93
N THR A 6 -4.99 6.33 5.57
CA THR A 6 -3.67 6.54 6.20
C THR A 6 -3.72 6.66 7.72
N ASP A 7 -4.93 6.66 8.29
CA ASP A 7 -5.12 6.78 9.74
C ASP A 7 -4.54 5.58 10.47
N VAL A 8 -3.96 5.85 11.65
CA VAL A 8 -3.55 4.81 12.60
C VAL A 8 -4.76 4.02 13.05
N LYS A 9 -4.64 2.70 13.06
CA LYS A 9 -5.67 1.79 13.57
C LYS A 9 -5.39 1.47 15.03
N MET A 10 -6.08 2.16 15.93
CA MET A 10 -5.92 1.97 17.38
C MET A 10 -6.28 0.56 17.86
N ASN A 11 -7.05 -0.19 17.06
CA ASN A 11 -7.37 -1.59 17.31
C ASN A 11 -6.39 -2.59 16.66
N ASP A 12 -5.28 -2.12 16.09
CA ASP A 12 -4.22 -3.01 15.60
C ASP A 12 -3.59 -3.79 16.76
N LYS A 13 -3.29 -5.07 16.53
CA LYS A 13 -2.71 -5.98 17.53
C LYS A 13 -1.22 -5.73 17.79
N HIS A 14 -0.55 -4.96 16.93
CA HIS A 14 0.89 -4.70 17.02
C HIS A 14 1.20 -3.47 17.85
N GLU A 15 2.44 -3.39 18.32
CA GLU A 15 3.04 -2.23 18.96
C GLU A 15 4.31 -1.87 18.17
N PRO A 16 4.49 -0.62 17.72
CA PRO A 16 3.53 0.48 17.76
C PRO A 16 2.28 0.20 16.89
N LYS A 17 1.15 0.83 17.20
CA LYS A 17 -0.08 0.75 16.39
C LYS A 17 0.16 1.32 14.99
N ARG A 18 -0.25 0.61 13.95
CA ARG A 18 0.10 0.96 12.56
C ARG A 18 -0.94 1.79 11.85
N SER A 19 -0.48 2.56 10.85
CA SER A 19 -1.37 3.11 9.82
C SER A 19 -2.10 2.00 9.05
N ALA A 20 -3.33 2.28 8.61
CA ALA A 20 -4.09 1.33 7.79
C ALA A 20 -3.35 0.95 6.48
N ALA A 21 -2.57 1.90 5.96
CA ALA A 21 -1.72 1.72 4.79
C ALA A 21 -0.62 0.68 5.03
N GLU A 22 0.07 0.76 6.17
CA GLU A 22 1.08 -0.23 6.56
C GLU A 22 0.44 -1.61 6.73
N ILE A 23 -0.68 -1.70 7.45
CA ILE A 23 -1.41 -2.97 7.69
C ILE A 23 -1.76 -3.67 6.37
N VAL A 24 -2.30 -2.94 5.38
CA VAL A 24 -2.65 -3.51 4.07
C VAL A 24 -1.42 -3.98 3.28
N MET A 25 -0.26 -3.36 3.52
CA MET A 25 1.00 -3.76 2.87
C MET A 25 1.67 -4.95 3.56
N THR A 26 1.42 -5.18 4.86
CA THR A 26 2.18 -6.17 5.65
C THR A 26 1.36 -7.34 6.19
N GLU A 27 0.03 -7.24 6.21
CA GLU A 27 -0.84 -8.34 6.66
C GLU A 27 -1.53 -9.02 5.48
N LEU A 28 -1.58 -10.35 5.54
CA LEU A 28 -2.45 -11.13 4.67
C LEU A 28 -3.91 -11.02 5.15
N HIS A 29 -4.85 -11.07 4.21
CA HIS A 29 -6.27 -10.92 4.47
C HIS A 29 -6.67 -9.60 5.14
N ALA A 30 -5.88 -8.54 4.92
CA ALA A 30 -6.20 -7.19 5.34
C ALA A 30 -6.68 -6.35 4.15
N GLY A 31 -7.85 -5.73 4.28
CA GLY A 31 -8.40 -4.87 3.24
C GLY A 31 -9.86 -4.51 3.45
N GLY A 32 -10.34 -3.46 2.78
CA GLY A 32 -11.72 -3.00 2.87
C GLY A 32 -12.69 -3.69 1.90
N LYS A 33 -12.33 -4.84 1.33
CA LYS A 33 -13.10 -5.50 0.24
C LYS A 33 -13.84 -6.76 0.68
N PHE A 34 -13.95 -6.98 1.98
CA PHE A 34 -14.69 -8.10 2.56
C PHE A 34 -16.19 -7.81 2.71
N ASP A 35 -16.57 -6.54 2.58
CA ASP A 35 -17.96 -6.10 2.55
C ASP A 35 -18.22 -5.20 1.31
N GLN A 36 -19.49 -4.88 1.08
CA GLN A 36 -19.89 -3.99 -0.03
C GLN A 36 -19.86 -2.50 0.35
N ASN A 37 -19.45 -2.16 1.58
CA ASN A 37 -19.51 -0.78 2.08
C ASN A 37 -18.45 0.10 1.42
N SER A 38 -17.26 -0.45 1.20
CA SER A 38 -16.16 0.31 0.60
C SER A 38 -16.13 0.20 -0.94
N TYR A 39 -16.53 -0.95 -1.48
CA TYR A 39 -16.57 -1.24 -2.91
C TYR A 39 -17.80 -2.07 -3.25
N LYS A 40 -18.74 -1.48 -4.00
CA LYS A 40 -20.00 -2.14 -4.39
C LYS A 40 -19.75 -3.38 -5.27
N VAL A 41 -18.77 -3.31 -6.17
CA VAL A 41 -18.29 -4.42 -7.01
C VAL A 41 -16.78 -4.24 -7.17
N SER A 42 -16.00 -5.31 -7.00
CA SER A 42 -14.56 -5.28 -7.27
C SER A 42 -14.00 -6.65 -7.62
N GLY A 43 -12.98 -6.71 -8.48
CA GLY A 43 -12.33 -7.97 -8.87
C GLY A 43 -11.37 -8.57 -7.83
N GLY A 44 -11.09 -7.87 -6.72
CA GLY A 44 -10.16 -8.34 -5.69
C GLY A 44 -10.89 -8.57 -4.37
N LEU A 45 -10.92 -9.82 -3.89
CA LEU A 45 -11.69 -10.19 -2.69
C LEU A 45 -10.83 -10.79 -1.58
N HIS A 46 -9.61 -11.22 -1.89
CA HIS A 46 -8.79 -12.01 -0.96
C HIS A 46 -8.07 -11.17 0.12
N GLY A 47 -7.82 -9.88 -0.14
CA GLY A 47 -7.04 -9.04 0.77
C GLY A 47 -5.55 -9.42 0.88
N VAL A 48 -4.98 -10.03 -0.16
CA VAL A 48 -3.56 -10.49 -0.17
C VAL A 48 -2.73 -9.90 -1.30
N GLY A 49 -3.34 -9.36 -2.36
CA GLY A 49 -2.62 -9.06 -3.60
C GLY A 49 -1.45 -8.08 -3.40
N VAL A 50 -1.67 -6.99 -2.68
CA VAL A 50 -0.64 -5.96 -2.49
C VAL A 50 0.41 -6.35 -1.45
N SER A 51 0.04 -7.12 -0.42
CA SER A 51 1.00 -7.65 0.55
C SER A 51 1.90 -8.72 -0.07
N CYS A 52 1.40 -9.53 -1.02
CA CYS A 52 2.26 -10.40 -1.83
C CYS A 52 3.24 -9.59 -2.69
N VAL A 53 2.79 -8.52 -3.36
CA VAL A 53 3.71 -7.65 -4.13
C VAL A 53 4.79 -7.07 -3.21
N ASN A 54 4.41 -6.57 -2.03
CA ASN A 54 5.35 -6.03 -1.06
C ASN A 54 6.39 -7.08 -0.59
N ALA A 55 5.93 -8.26 -0.19
CA ALA A 55 6.79 -9.34 0.30
C ALA A 55 7.77 -9.87 -0.77
N LEU A 56 7.37 -9.85 -2.05
CA LEU A 56 8.18 -10.34 -3.18
C LEU A 56 8.98 -9.22 -3.88
N SER A 57 9.06 -8.04 -3.28
CA SER A 57 9.81 -6.90 -3.81
C SER A 57 11.07 -6.66 -2.99
N SER A 58 12.18 -6.36 -3.67
CA SER A 58 13.41 -5.88 -3.00
C SER A 58 13.14 -4.56 -2.26
N TRP A 59 12.36 -3.68 -2.89
CA TRP A 59 11.80 -2.49 -2.26
C TRP A 59 10.42 -2.15 -2.80
N LEU A 60 9.59 -1.52 -1.97
CA LEU A 60 8.31 -0.93 -2.35
C LEU A 60 8.17 0.44 -1.71
N ARG A 61 7.79 1.43 -2.51
CA ARG A 61 7.52 2.81 -2.12
C ARG A 61 6.04 3.11 -2.29
N LEU A 62 5.41 3.50 -1.20
CA LEU A 62 4.02 3.87 -1.14
C LEU A 62 3.90 5.39 -0.96
N THR A 63 3.32 6.06 -1.94
CA THR A 63 2.91 7.47 -1.80
C THR A 63 1.39 7.57 -1.80
N VAL A 64 0.83 8.12 -0.73
CA VAL A 64 -0.61 8.38 -0.61
C VAL A 64 -0.88 9.88 -0.57
N ARG A 65 -1.76 10.35 -1.44
CA ARG A 65 -2.23 11.74 -1.49
C ARG A 65 -3.68 11.74 -1.04
N ARG A 66 -3.95 12.24 0.17
CA ARG A 66 -5.28 12.20 0.80
C ARG A 66 -5.39 13.24 1.91
N ASP A 67 -6.55 13.88 2.02
CA ASP A 67 -6.87 14.85 3.08
C ASP A 67 -5.86 16.01 3.13
N GLY A 68 -5.54 16.57 1.97
CA GLY A 68 -4.62 17.70 1.82
C GLY A 68 -3.13 17.36 1.99
N LYS A 69 -2.77 16.11 2.33
CA LYS A 69 -1.40 15.71 2.66
C LYS A 69 -0.87 14.62 1.73
N LYS A 70 0.41 14.73 1.37
CA LYS A 70 1.19 13.69 0.70
C LYS A 70 1.97 12.91 1.76
N ARG A 71 1.67 11.62 1.90
CA ARG A 71 2.27 10.71 2.87
C ARG A 71 3.11 9.65 2.16
N PHE A 72 4.21 9.25 2.78
CA PHE A 72 5.18 8.31 2.23
C PHE A 72 5.49 7.19 3.21
N MET A 73 5.76 6.00 2.69
CA MET A 73 6.31 4.86 3.42
C MET A 73 7.11 3.99 2.45
N GLU A 74 8.24 3.48 2.90
CA GLU A 74 9.09 2.56 2.15
C GLU A 74 9.14 1.21 2.86
N PHE A 75 9.29 0.15 2.07
CA PHE A 75 9.42 -1.22 2.52
C PHE A 75 10.60 -1.87 1.81
N ALA A 76 11.27 -2.80 2.49
CA ALA A 76 12.28 -3.67 1.90
C ALA A 76 11.93 -5.12 2.23
N CYS A 77 11.79 -5.97 1.21
CA CYS A 77 11.38 -7.38 1.36
C CYS A 77 10.15 -7.56 2.28
N GLY A 78 9.13 -6.71 2.11
CA GLY A 78 7.90 -6.73 2.92
C GLY A 78 7.96 -6.00 4.27
N ILE A 79 9.13 -5.54 4.72
CA ILE A 79 9.33 -4.94 6.05
C ILE A 79 9.32 -3.41 5.94
N ALA A 80 8.50 -2.72 6.75
CA ALA A 80 8.46 -1.26 6.78
C ALA A 80 9.80 -0.66 7.23
N GLN A 81 10.26 0.35 6.51
CA GLN A 81 11.52 1.06 6.75
C GLN A 81 11.25 2.44 7.37
N ASP A 82 12.22 2.96 8.14
CA ASP A 82 12.24 4.33 8.67
C ASP A 82 10.91 4.78 9.30
N ARG A 83 10.33 3.90 10.12
CA ARG A 83 9.04 4.15 10.75
C ARG A 83 9.12 5.40 11.61
N VAL A 84 8.16 6.30 11.42
CA VAL A 84 7.91 7.40 12.36
C VAL A 84 7.25 6.80 13.59
N ILE A 85 7.75 7.12 14.78
CA ILE A 85 7.17 6.67 16.05
C ILE A 85 6.71 7.89 16.83
N GLU A 86 5.45 7.89 17.25
CA GLU A 86 4.84 8.93 18.07
C GLU A 86 4.12 8.30 19.26
N THR A 87 3.91 9.05 20.33
CA THR A 87 3.08 8.62 21.46
C THR A 87 1.78 9.42 21.47
N VAL A 88 0.64 8.73 21.38
CA VAL A 88 -0.71 9.33 21.43
C VAL A 88 -1.47 8.69 22.58
N ASP A 89 -1.90 9.51 23.55
CA ASP A 89 -2.62 9.06 24.75
C ASP A 89 -1.92 7.90 25.50
N GLY A 90 -0.58 7.92 25.51
CA GLY A 90 0.25 6.90 26.17
C GLY A 90 0.47 5.60 25.37
N VAL A 91 0.02 5.55 24.11
CA VAL A 91 0.22 4.40 23.20
C VAL A 91 1.21 4.78 22.10
N GLU A 92 2.15 3.91 21.76
CA GLU A 92 3.07 4.16 20.65
C GLU A 92 2.36 3.87 19.31
N VAL A 93 2.52 4.78 18.36
CA VAL A 93 1.88 4.72 17.06
C VAL A 93 2.91 4.95 15.96
N SER A 94 2.68 4.32 14.81
CA SER A 94 3.49 4.43 13.60
C SER A 94 2.65 5.03 12.46
N PRO A 95 2.46 6.36 12.44
CA PRO A 95 1.81 7.04 11.33
C PRO A 95 2.73 7.03 10.09
N MET A 96 2.15 7.30 8.92
CA MET A 96 2.96 7.52 7.72
C MET A 96 3.64 8.89 7.77
N LEU A 97 4.88 8.97 7.28
CA LEU A 97 5.62 10.23 7.15
C LEU A 97 4.86 11.21 6.23
N VAL A 98 4.58 12.42 6.73
CA VAL A 98 4.03 13.51 5.92
C VAL A 98 5.17 14.20 5.18
N THR A 99 5.14 14.15 3.85
CA THR A 99 6.17 14.73 2.96
C THR A 99 5.80 16.09 2.37
N GLY A 100 4.59 16.59 2.66
CA GLY A 100 4.13 17.90 2.21
C GLY A 100 2.62 17.97 1.99
N ASP A 101 2.17 19.14 1.56
CA ASP A 101 0.78 19.40 1.19
C ASP A 101 0.48 19.04 -0.26
N THR A 102 -0.77 18.74 -0.58
CA THR A 102 -1.22 18.40 -1.94
C THR A 102 -2.73 18.61 -2.09
N GLU A 103 -3.15 19.13 -3.23
CA GLU A 103 -4.57 19.17 -3.63
C GLU A 103 -5.00 17.87 -4.33
N ASN A 104 -4.03 17.10 -4.84
CA ASN A 104 -4.28 15.83 -5.52
C ASN A 104 -4.76 14.72 -4.57
N ARG A 105 -5.46 13.72 -5.13
CA ARG A 105 -5.88 12.51 -4.41
C ARG A 105 -5.49 11.25 -5.17
N GLY A 106 -4.99 10.23 -4.46
CA GLY A 106 -4.64 8.95 -5.07
C GLY A 106 -3.61 8.16 -4.28
N THR A 107 -3.28 6.99 -4.82
CA THR A 107 -2.22 6.11 -4.31
C THR A 107 -1.28 5.81 -5.46
N GLU A 108 0.01 5.89 -5.19
CA GLU A 108 1.08 5.45 -6.06
C GLU A 108 1.84 4.34 -5.34
N VAL A 109 1.96 3.19 -5.98
CA VAL A 109 2.74 2.05 -5.51
C VAL A 109 3.83 1.82 -6.53
N HIS A 110 5.07 2.04 -6.14
CA HIS A 110 6.24 1.85 -6.99
C HIS A 110 7.10 0.77 -6.34
N PHE A 111 7.46 -0.28 -7.08
CA PHE A 111 8.16 -1.42 -6.51
C PHE A 111 9.17 -1.99 -7.49
N MET A 112 10.12 -2.75 -6.96
CA MET A 112 11.07 -3.54 -7.73
C MET A 112 10.99 -4.99 -7.29
N ALA A 113 10.67 -5.90 -8.22
CA ALA A 113 10.65 -7.34 -7.93
C ALA A 113 12.02 -7.80 -7.40
N ASP A 114 12.03 -8.71 -6.44
CA ASP A 114 13.27 -9.16 -5.82
C ASP A 114 14.03 -10.14 -6.74
N PRO A 115 15.24 -9.80 -7.23
CA PRO A 115 16.01 -10.67 -8.11
C PRO A 115 16.51 -11.94 -7.40
N THR A 116 16.55 -11.96 -6.06
CA THR A 116 16.88 -13.19 -5.31
C THR A 116 15.76 -14.22 -5.37
N ILE A 117 14.52 -13.78 -5.64
CA ILE A 117 13.33 -14.63 -5.79
C ILE A 117 13.09 -14.96 -7.27
N PHE A 118 13.20 -13.97 -8.16
CA PHE A 118 12.82 -14.10 -9.57
C PHE A 118 14.01 -14.32 -10.53
N GLY A 119 15.25 -14.20 -10.07
CA GLY A 119 16.44 -14.21 -10.93
C GLY A 119 16.56 -12.90 -11.71
N THR A 120 16.84 -12.98 -13.01
CA THR A 120 16.87 -11.81 -13.90
C THR A 120 15.47 -11.20 -14.03
N VAL A 121 15.30 -9.95 -13.60
CA VAL A 121 14.02 -9.22 -13.66
C VAL A 121 13.98 -8.36 -14.92
N GLU A 122 13.16 -8.76 -15.90
CA GLU A 122 12.86 -7.98 -17.10
C GLU A 122 11.35 -7.76 -17.26
N TYR A 123 10.94 -6.48 -17.36
CA TYR A 123 9.56 -6.12 -17.59
C TYR A 123 9.30 -5.92 -19.09
N HIS A 124 8.51 -6.82 -19.69
CA HIS A 124 8.19 -6.73 -21.12
C HIS A 124 7.06 -5.73 -21.39
N TYR A 125 7.38 -4.67 -22.12
CA TYR A 125 6.43 -3.61 -22.51
C TYR A 125 5.16 -4.17 -23.17
N ASP A 126 5.29 -5.10 -24.12
CA ASP A 126 4.14 -5.61 -24.88
C ASP A 126 3.10 -6.33 -24.02
N ILE A 127 3.56 -7.06 -22.99
CA ILE A 127 2.69 -7.75 -22.04
C ILE A 127 1.89 -6.73 -21.22
N LEU A 128 2.58 -5.71 -20.69
CA LEU A 128 1.96 -4.65 -19.89
C LEU A 128 0.99 -3.81 -20.74
N ALA A 129 1.42 -3.39 -21.94
CA ALA A 129 0.64 -2.59 -22.85
C ALA A 129 -0.64 -3.31 -23.29
N LYS A 130 -0.54 -4.62 -23.59
CA LYS A 130 -1.72 -5.45 -23.89
C LYS A 130 -2.70 -5.45 -22.71
N ARG A 131 -2.23 -5.68 -21.49
CA ARG A 131 -3.11 -5.71 -20.30
C ARG A 131 -3.77 -4.36 -20.02
N MET A 132 -3.03 -3.26 -20.16
CA MET A 132 -3.57 -1.91 -20.00
C MET A 132 -4.62 -1.59 -21.07
N ARG A 133 -4.39 -2.03 -22.31
CA ARG A 133 -5.36 -1.86 -23.41
C ARG A 133 -6.65 -2.65 -23.14
N GLU A 134 -6.55 -3.92 -22.72
CA GLU A 134 -7.72 -4.72 -22.32
C GLU A 134 -8.53 -4.03 -21.20
N LEU A 135 -7.83 -3.49 -20.18
CA LEU A 135 -8.47 -2.74 -19.09
C LEU A 135 -9.17 -1.47 -19.59
N SER A 136 -8.59 -0.74 -20.54
CA SER A 136 -9.19 0.49 -21.10
C SER A 136 -10.48 0.25 -21.89
N PHE A 137 -10.71 -0.96 -22.40
CA PHE A 137 -11.97 -1.31 -23.06
C PHE A 137 -13.08 -1.69 -22.07
N LEU A 138 -12.72 -2.09 -20.85
CA LEU A 138 -13.64 -2.59 -19.83
C LEU A 138 -14.03 -1.54 -18.77
N ASN A 139 -13.35 -0.38 -18.74
CA ASN A 139 -13.56 0.71 -17.77
C ASN A 139 -13.86 2.02 -18.49
#